data_AF-A0A352Y4F8-F1
#
_entry.id   AF-A0A352Y4F8-F1
#
_cell.length_a   1.000
_cell.length_b   1.000
_cell.length_c   1.000
_cell.angle_alpha   90.00
_cell.angle_beta   90.00
_cell.angle_gamma   90.00
#
_symmetry.space_group_name_H-M   'P 1'
#
loop_
_entity.id
_entity.type
_entity.pdbx_description
1 polymer ?
#
loop_
_entity_poly.entity_id
_entity_poly.type
_entity_poly.pdbx_seq_one_letter_code
_entity_poly.pdbx_strand_id
1 'polypeptide(L)'
;MNPDQMVDVPVQDALWRHAMASDADGLELHYVRWGQGTPQVLLLHGWPGFWYDWRRVLPRLAQFTSVIALDLRGFGFSAKPDWPVHSAYSPEAVVEAIRTVL
;
A
#
# COMPACT_ATOMS: atom_id res chain seq x y z
N MET A 1 11.76 25.09 6.96
CA MET A 1 11.82 24.38 5.66
C MET A 1 10.75 24.97 4.76
N ASN A 2 11.10 25.40 3.54
CA ASN A 2 10.19 26.15 2.65
C ASN A 2 9.21 25.17 1.94
N PRO A 3 7.88 25.41 1.98
CA PRO A 3 6.89 24.60 1.24
C PRO A 3 7.14 24.54 -0.28
N ASP A 4 7.76 25.55 -0.89
CA ASP A 4 8.08 25.53 -2.33
C ASP A 4 9.20 24.54 -2.69
N GLN A 5 10.02 24.13 -1.71
CA GLN A 5 11.01 23.07 -1.89
C GLN A 5 10.41 21.65 -1.72
N MET A 6 9.10 21.53 -1.48
CA MET A 6 8.40 20.24 -1.30
C MET A 6 7.76 19.72 -2.59
N VAL A 7 7.82 20.45 -3.70
CA VAL A 7 6.99 20.18 -4.88
C VAL A 7 7.62 19.18 -5.84
N ASP A 8 8.96 19.12 -5.93
CA ASP A 8 9.65 18.36 -6.98
C ASP A 8 10.82 17.49 -6.45
N VAL A 9 10.58 16.64 -5.44
CA VAL A 9 11.44 15.44 -5.35
C VAL A 9 11.04 14.57 -6.53
N PRO A 10 11.91 14.32 -7.53
CA PRO A 10 11.55 13.47 -8.64
C PRO A 10 11.17 12.11 -8.07
N VAL A 11 9.92 11.72 -8.27
CA VAL A 11 9.44 10.38 -7.94
C VAL A 11 10.11 9.46 -8.96
N GLN A 12 11.32 9.00 -8.65
CA GLN A 12 12.02 8.04 -9.48
C GLN A 12 11.38 6.68 -9.22
N ASP A 13 10.66 6.14 -10.21
CA ASP A 13 10.01 4.84 -10.10
C ASP A 13 10.96 3.71 -9.66
N ALA A 14 12.25 3.87 -9.94
CA ALA A 14 13.33 2.97 -9.54
C ALA A 14 13.54 2.81 -8.02
N LEU A 15 12.97 3.68 -7.18
CA LEU A 15 13.15 3.62 -5.72
C LEU A 15 12.05 2.82 -5.01
N TRP A 16 10.88 2.66 -5.63
CA TRP A 16 9.76 1.96 -5.01
C TRP A 16 9.97 0.45 -5.10
N ARG A 17 10.01 -0.23 -3.95
CA ARG A 17 10.07 -1.70 -3.94
C ARG A 17 8.66 -2.24 -3.99
N HIS A 18 8.18 -2.41 -5.21
CA HIS A 18 6.92 -3.11 -5.51
C HIS A 18 7.04 -4.59 -5.14
N ALA A 19 5.99 -5.14 -4.55
CA ALA A 19 5.89 -6.54 -4.19
C ALA A 19 4.43 -7.01 -4.30
N MET A 20 4.28 -8.33 -4.41
CA MET A 20 2.99 -9.02 -4.42
C MET A 20 2.92 -9.96 -3.22
N ALA A 21 1.72 -10.20 -2.71
CA ALA A 21 1.47 -11.27 -1.77
C ALA A 21 0.06 -11.87 -2.00
N SER A 22 -0.04 -13.20 -1.87
CA SER A 22 -1.31 -13.92 -1.98
C SER A 22 -2.00 -13.94 -0.62
N ASP A 23 -3.25 -13.51 -0.55
CA ASP A 23 -4.06 -13.67 0.67
C ASP A 23 -4.49 -15.13 0.90
N ALA A 24 -5.19 -15.40 2.00
CA ALA A 24 -5.65 -16.74 2.36
C ALA A 24 -6.62 -17.35 1.33
N ASP A 25 -7.30 -16.51 0.54
CA ASP A 25 -8.21 -16.90 -0.52
C ASP A 25 -7.51 -16.98 -1.90
N GLY A 26 -6.19 -16.77 -1.94
CA GLY A 26 -5.39 -16.78 -3.16
C GLY A 26 -5.49 -15.50 -4.00
N LEU A 27 -6.01 -14.41 -3.43
CA LEU A 27 -6.07 -13.12 -4.11
C LEU A 27 -4.71 -12.43 -4.08
N GLU A 28 -4.20 -12.05 -5.24
CA GLU A 28 -2.94 -11.32 -5.37
C GLU A 28 -3.09 -9.85 -4.96
N LEU A 29 -2.32 -9.43 -3.96
CA LEU A 29 -2.30 -8.08 -3.43
C LEU A 29 -0.97 -7.39 -3.75
N HIS A 30 -1.05 -6.22 -4.35
CA HIS A 30 0.08 -5.37 -4.63
C HIS A 30 0.36 -4.41 -3.47
N TYR A 31 1.63 -4.24 -3.13
CA TYR A 31 2.07 -3.21 -2.19
C TYR A 31 3.45 -2.67 -2.52
N VAL A 32 3.74 -1.48 -1.99
CA VAL A 32 5.09 -0.88 -2.01
C VAL A 32 5.64 -0.87 -0.59
N ARG A 33 6.88 -1.33 -0.43
CA ARG A 33 7.59 -1.33 0.86
C ARG A 33 8.83 -0.46 0.81
N TRP A 34 9.07 0.34 1.85
CA TRP A 34 10.31 1.08 2.02
C TRP A 34 10.65 1.24 3.50
N GLY A 35 11.93 1.23 3.81
CA GLY A 35 12.47 1.45 5.13
C GLY A 35 12.72 0.13 5.84
N GLN A 36 13.27 0.23 7.03
CA GLN A 36 13.59 -0.88 7.92
C GLN A 36 13.37 -0.43 9.36
N GLY A 37 13.13 -1.37 10.28
CA GLY A 37 12.91 -1.08 11.69
C GLY A 37 11.47 -1.34 12.14
N THR A 38 11.25 -1.10 13.43
CA THR A 38 9.98 -1.34 14.13
C THR A 38 9.64 -0.14 15.03
N PRO A 39 8.34 0.14 15.29
CA PRO A 39 7.15 -0.54 14.76
C PRO A 39 6.89 -0.23 13.28
N GLN A 40 6.39 -1.21 12.52
CA GLN A 40 6.03 -1.05 11.11
C GLN A 40 4.79 -0.16 10.96
N VAL A 41 4.72 0.64 9.90
CA VAL A 41 3.55 1.46 9.55
C VAL A 41 2.91 0.95 8.26
N LEU A 42 1.61 0.69 8.31
CA LEU A 42 0.80 0.37 7.14
C LEU A 42 -0.03 1.59 6.73
N LEU A 43 0.01 1.92 5.44
CA LEU A 43 -0.73 3.01 4.83
C LEU A 43 -1.82 2.44 3.91
N LEU A 44 -3.07 2.71 4.26
CA LEU A 44 -4.26 2.27 3.51
C LEU A 44 -4.87 3.47 2.80
N HIS A 45 -5.11 3.37 1.50
CA HIS A 45 -5.77 4.42 0.74
C HIS A 45 -7.29 4.42 0.94
N GLY A 46 -7.95 5.52 0.55
CA GLY A 46 -9.41 5.64 0.54
C GLY A 46 -10.02 5.39 -0.85
N TRP A 47 -11.29 5.79 -1.03
CA TRP A 47 -11.97 5.73 -2.32
C TRP A 47 -12.13 7.13 -2.95
N PRO A 48 -11.85 7.31 -4.26
CA PRO A 48 -11.01 6.44 -5.10
C PRO A 48 -9.52 6.66 -4.76
N GLY A 49 -8.69 5.63 -4.86
CA GLY A 49 -7.27 5.74 -4.52
C GLY A 49 -6.48 4.45 -4.80
N PHE A 50 -5.17 4.54 -4.58
CA PHE A 50 -4.20 3.43 -4.61
C PHE A 50 -2.90 3.85 -3.89
N TRP A 51 -1.90 2.96 -3.77
CA TRP A 51 -0.67 3.16 -2.99
C TRP A 51 0.02 4.52 -3.24
N TYR A 52 -0.11 5.05 -4.46
CA TYR A 52 0.53 6.28 -4.92
C TYR A 52 0.00 7.56 -4.24
N ASP A 53 -1.14 7.48 -3.56
CA ASP A 53 -1.63 8.53 -2.66
C ASP A 53 -0.58 8.87 -1.59
N TRP A 54 0.24 7.88 -1.23
CA TRP A 54 1.27 7.99 -0.21
C TRP A 54 2.66 8.34 -0.74
N ARG A 55 2.85 8.63 -2.04
CA ARG A 55 4.18 8.89 -2.64
C ARG A 55 5.00 9.98 -1.94
N ARG A 56 4.36 10.96 -1.29
CA ARG A 56 5.01 12.04 -0.54
C ARG A 56 5.24 11.69 0.94
N VAL A 57 4.50 10.73 1.47
CA VAL A 57 4.53 10.29 2.86
C VAL A 57 5.51 9.13 3.05
N LEU A 58 5.49 8.15 2.14
CA LEU A 58 6.34 6.96 2.16
C LEU A 58 7.83 7.28 2.36
N PRO A 59 8.49 8.15 1.56
CA PRO A 59 9.93 8.42 1.73
C PRO A 59 10.25 9.16 3.02
N ARG A 60 9.29 9.87 3.60
CA ARG A 60 9.47 10.60 4.86
C ARG A 60 9.39 9.65 6.05
N LEU A 61 8.41 8.75 6.06
CA LEU A 61 8.27 7.76 7.13
C LEU A 61 9.36 6.66 7.05
N ALA A 62 9.76 6.27 5.84
CA ALA A 62 10.76 5.22 5.61
C ALA A 62 12.17 5.54 6.16
N GLN A 63 12.43 6.81 6.49
CA GLN A 63 13.66 7.23 7.18
C GLN A 63 13.71 6.76 8.63
N PHE A 64 12.56 6.44 9.24
CA PHE A 64 12.44 6.13 10.66
C PHE A 64 12.02 4.69 10.94
N THR A 65 11.29 4.05 10.04
CA THR A 65 10.79 2.68 10.22
C THR A 65 10.47 1.99 8.89
N SER A 66 10.11 0.71 8.93
CA SER A 66 9.52 0.00 7.79
C SER A 66 8.10 0.50 7.53
N VAL A 67 7.81 0.89 6.29
CA VAL A 67 6.52 1.41 5.86
C VAL A 67 6.02 0.62 4.66
N ILE A 68 4.73 0.30 4.65
CA ILE A 68 4.05 -0.41 3.57
C ILE A 68 2.87 0.44 3.10
N ALA A 69 2.74 0.65 1.79
CA ALA A 69 1.53 1.17 1.18
C ALA A 69 0.88 0.08 0.34
N LEU A 70 -0.32 -0.32 0.73
CA LEU A 70 -1.07 -1.42 0.12
C LEU A 70 -2.05 -0.87 -0.92
N ASP A 71 -2.14 -1.51 -2.08
CA ASP A 71 -3.33 -1.41 -2.92
C ASP A 71 -4.40 -2.34 -2.33
N LEU A 72 -5.49 -1.76 -1.83
CA LEU A 72 -6.61 -2.57 -1.33
C LEU A 72 -7.14 -3.47 -2.45
N ARG A 73 -7.67 -4.63 -2.06
CA ARG A 73 -8.36 -5.54 -2.99
C ARG A 73 -9.35 -4.76 -3.85
N GLY A 74 -9.40 -5.05 -5.15
CA GLY A 74 -10.21 -4.29 -6.11
C GLY A 74 -9.56 -3.01 -6.67
N PHE A 75 -8.42 -2.54 -6.13
CA PHE A 75 -7.78 -1.28 -6.52
C PHE A 75 -6.37 -1.46 -7.05
N GLY A 76 -5.86 -0.42 -7.73
CA GLY A 76 -4.50 -0.37 -8.25
C GLY A 76 -4.10 -1.64 -9.00
N PHE A 77 -2.94 -2.17 -8.64
CA PHE A 77 -2.39 -3.42 -9.18
C PHE A 77 -2.82 -4.67 -8.40
N SER A 78 -3.55 -4.52 -7.29
CA SER A 78 -4.19 -5.67 -6.62
C SER A 78 -5.27 -6.27 -7.51
N ALA A 79 -5.44 -7.58 -7.36
CA ALA A 79 -6.46 -8.33 -8.07
C ALA A 79 -7.87 -7.80 -7.75
N LYS A 80 -8.73 -7.89 -8.76
CA LYS A 80 -10.13 -7.47 -8.72
C LYS A 80 -10.98 -8.74 -8.75
N PRO A 81 -11.35 -9.29 -7.60
CA PRO A 81 -12.04 -10.57 -7.55
C PRO A 81 -13.41 -10.46 -8.21
N ASP A 82 -13.74 -11.43 -9.06
CA ASP A 82 -15.09 -11.63 -9.60
C ASP A 82 -15.93 -12.47 -8.63
N TRP A 83 -16.01 -12.00 -7.38
CA TRP A 83 -16.77 -12.61 -6.30
C TRP A 83 -17.92 -11.70 -5.89
N PRO A 84 -18.95 -12.21 -5.18
CA PRO A 84 -20.01 -11.36 -4.66
C PRO A 84 -19.44 -10.20 -3.83
N VAL A 85 -19.87 -8.96 -4.12
CA VAL A 85 -19.30 -7.74 -3.52
C VAL A 85 -19.30 -7.79 -1.99
N HIS A 86 -20.34 -8.34 -1.38
CA HIS A 86 -20.48 -8.43 0.07
C HIS A 86 -19.46 -9.38 0.72
N SER A 87 -18.97 -10.41 0.02
CA SER A 87 -17.92 -11.29 0.50
C SER A 87 -16.53 -10.79 0.10
N ALA A 88 -16.40 -10.24 -1.10
CA ALA A 88 -15.15 -9.69 -1.62
C ALA A 88 -14.68 -8.44 -0.89
N TYR A 89 -15.56 -7.68 -0.25
CA TYR A 89 -15.21 -6.42 0.40
C TYR A 89 -15.80 -6.32 1.81
N SER A 90 -16.05 -7.46 2.46
CA SER A 90 -16.43 -7.48 3.88
C SER A 90 -15.27 -6.97 4.75
N PRO A 91 -15.55 -6.41 5.94
CA PRO A 91 -14.51 -6.00 6.89
C PRO A 91 -13.51 -7.12 7.20
N GLU A 92 -13.99 -8.34 7.38
CA GLU A 92 -13.17 -9.53 7.67
C GLU A 92 -12.22 -9.82 6.51
N ALA A 93 -12.75 -9.80 5.30
CA ALA A 93 -11.98 -10.10 4.11
C ALA A 93 -10.92 -9.02 3.81
N VAL A 94 -11.20 -7.76 4.18
CA VAL A 94 -10.20 -6.67 4.16
C VAL A 94 -9.13 -6.84 5.24
N VAL A 95 -9.52 -7.24 6.46
CA VAL A 95 -8.56 -7.51 7.55
C VAL A 95 -7.62 -8.65 7.19
N GLU A 96 -8.14 -9.74 6.62
CA GLU A 96 -7.30 -10.87 6.20
C GLU A 96 -6.33 -10.48 5.09
N ALA A 97 -6.79 -9.72 4.08
CA ALA A 97 -5.92 -9.15 3.06
C ALA A 97 -4.80 -8.26 3.65
N ILE A 98 -5.11 -7.46 4.67
CA ILE A 98 -4.13 -6.60 5.35
C ILE A 98 -3.09 -7.44 6.11
N ARG A 99 -3.49 -8.53 6.78
CA ARG A 99 -2.57 -9.39 7.53
C ARG A 99 -1.47 -9.99 6.66
N THR A 100 -1.78 -10.27 5.39
CA THR A 100 -0.85 -10.87 4.43
C THR A 100 0.39 -10.03 4.13
N VAL A 101 0.31 -8.70 4.31
CA VAL A 101 1.43 -7.81 3.99
C VAL A 101 2.24 -7.33 5.19
N LEU A 102 1.86 -7.72 6.42
CA LEU A 102 2.56 -7.32 7.66
C LEU A 102 3.81 -8.15 7.92
#